data_AF-A0A2V7FW36-F1
#
_entry.id   AF-A0A2V7FW36-F1
#
_cell.length_a   1.000
_cell.length_b   1.000
_cell.length_c   1.000
_cell.angle_alpha   90.00
_cell.angle_beta   90.00
_cell.angle_gamma   90.00
#
_symmetry.space_group_name_H-M   'P 1'
#
loop_
_entity.id
_entity.type
_entity.pdbx_description
1 polymer ?
#
loop_
_entity_poly.entity_id
_entity_poly.type
_entity_poly.pdbx_seq_one_letter_code
_entity_poly.pdbx_strand_id
1 'polypeptide(L)' 'MAATMHDLLTILVERGASDLHITTGTYPQLRVHGKLTSLTQFEQLMPQDTQRLAYSVLNEGQK' A
#
# COMPACT_ATOMS: atom_id res chain seq x y z
N MET A 1 0.15 -9.90 8.91
CA MET A 1 -1.05 -9.05 9.13
C MET A 1 -1.52 -8.57 7.77
N ALA A 2 -2.83 -8.65 7.52
CA ALA A 2 -3.42 -8.09 6.31
C ALA A 2 -3.40 -6.55 6.38
N ALA A 3 -2.99 -5.89 5.29
CA ALA A 3 -2.95 -4.44 5.22
C ALA A 3 -4.31 -3.85 4.82
N THR A 4 -4.70 -2.73 5.43
CA THR A 4 -5.76 -1.84 4.94
C THR A 4 -5.16 -0.58 4.30
N MET A 5 -5.90 0.09 3.42
CA MET A 5 -5.41 1.33 2.82
C MET A 5 -5.20 2.43 3.87
N HIS A 6 -6.07 2.50 4.88
CA HIS A 6 -5.94 3.46 5.97
C HIS A 6 -4.62 3.27 6.72
N ASP A 7 -4.29 2.03 7.11
CA ASP A 7 -3.04 1.74 7.82
C ASP A 7 -1.81 2.13 6.99
N LEU A 8 -1.82 1.78 5.69
CA LEU A 8 -0.70 2.06 4.79
C LEU A 8 -0.48 3.56 4.58
N LEU A 9 -1.56 4.33 4.43
CA LEU A 9 -1.49 5.79 4.27
C LEU A 9 -1.07 6.49 5.58
N THR A 10 -1.54 6.01 6.73
CA THR A 10 -1.08 6.50 8.04
C THR A 10 0.43 6.30 8.19
N ILE A 11 0.93 5.10 7.90
CA ILE A 11 2.37 4.80 7.95
C ILE A 11 3.16 5.65 6.93
N LEU A 12 2.61 5.88 5.74
CA LEU A 12 3.23 6.76 4.73
C LEU A 12 3.48 8.16 5.29
N VAL A 13 2.48 8.76 5.93
CA VAL A 13 2.57 10.10 6.52
C VAL A 13 3.54 10.11 7.70
N GLU A 14 3.41 9.16 8.63
CA GLU A 14 4.27 9.05 9.81
C GLU A 14 5.76 8.89 9.44
N ARG A 15 6.05 8.19 8.35
CA ARG A 15 7.42 7.97 7.86
C ARG A 15 7.92 9.06 6.91
N GLY A 16 7.12 10.08 6.63
CA GLY A 16 7.49 11.15 5.68
C GLY A 16 7.79 10.61 4.28
N ALA A 17 7.11 9.54 3.88
CA ALA A 17 7.27 8.94 2.55
C ALA A 17 6.53 9.78 1.50
N SER A 18 7.10 9.85 0.28
CA SER A 18 6.49 10.57 -0.84
C SER A 18 5.43 9.74 -1.56
N ASP A 19 5.64 8.43 -1.66
CA ASP A 19 4.81 7.53 -2.46
C ASP A 19 4.55 6.21 -1.72
N LEU A 20 3.33 5.67 -1.88
CA LEU A 20 2.96 4.31 -1.52
C LEU A 20 2.86 3.48 -2.81
N HIS A 21 3.63 2.40 -2.89
CA HIS A 21 3.66 1.47 -4.01
C HIS A 21 2.93 0.18 -3.65
N ILE A 22 1.97 -0.20 -4.49
CA ILE A 22 1.12 -1.39 -4.36
C ILE A 22 1.25 -2.21 -5.65
N THR A 23 1.82 -3.41 -5.53
CA THR A 23 2.03 -4.34 -6.65
C THR A 23 1.85 -5.78 -6.15
N THR A 24 1.37 -6.67 -7.02
CA THR A 24 1.22 -8.09 -6.70
C THR A 24 2.56 -8.80 -6.54
N GLY A 25 2.64 -9.76 -5.64
CA GLY A 25 3.83 -10.58 -5.38
C GLY A 25 4.90 -9.87 -4.55
N THR A 26 4.62 -8.67 -4.03
CA THR A 26 5.55 -7.91 -3.20
C THR A 26 4.88 -7.45 -1.91
N TYR A 27 5.68 -7.15 -0.89
CA TYR A 27 5.20 -6.37 0.27
C TYR A 27 4.78 -4.96 -0.21
N PRO A 28 3.86 -4.28 0.50
CA PRO A 28 3.65 -2.85 0.29
C PRO A 28 4.97 -2.10 0.45
N GLN A 29 5.25 -1.10 -0.39
CA GLN A 29 6.51 -0.36 -0.31
C GLN A 29 6.26 1.15 -0.21
N LEU A 30 7.15 1.83 0.51
CA LEU A 30 7.15 3.29 0.59
C LEU A 30 8.38 3.83 -0.13
N ARG A 31 8.23 4.97 -0.78
CA ARG A 31 9.37 5.77 -1.22
C ARG A 31 9.72 6.79 -0.15
N VAL A 32 10.86 6.61 0.52
CA VAL A 32 11.37 7.53 1.54
C VAL A 32 12.70 8.10 1.04
N HIS A 33 12.77 9.43 0.88
CA HIS A 33 13.96 10.12 0.36
C HIS A 33 14.52 9.49 -0.94
N GLY A 34 13.62 9.15 -1.87
CA GLY A 34 13.97 8.56 -3.17
C GLY A 34 14.29 7.06 -3.16
N LYS A 35 14.26 6.38 -2.01
CA LYS A 35 14.53 4.95 -1.89
C LYS A 35 13.26 4.16 -1.57
N LEU A 36 13.07 3.03 -2.24
CA LEU A 36 11.99 2.10 -1.94
C LEU A 36 12.32 1.27 -0.69
N THR A 37 11.39 1.25 0.26
CA THR A 37 11.48 0.50 1.52
C THR A 37 10.25 -0.38 1.67
N SER A 38 10.45 -1.69 1.78
CA SER A 38 9.37 -2.66 1.96
C SER A 38 8.82 -2.66 3.39
N LEU A 39 7.50 -2.75 3.53
CA LEU A 39 6.80 -2.91 4.81
C LEU A 39 6.61 -4.40 5.13
N THR A 40 7.70 -5.06 5.53
CA THR A 40 7.74 -6.53 5.75
C THR A 40 6.95 -7.01 6.97
N GLN A 41 6.36 -6.09 7.76
CA GLN A 41 5.40 -6.43 8.80
C GLN A 41 4.04 -6.88 8.25
N PHE A 42 3.74 -6.56 6.99
CA PHE A 42 2.57 -7.04 6.27
C PHE A 42 2.89 -8.29 5.43
N GLU A 43 1.85 -8.96 4.96
CA GLU A 43 2.00 -10.04 3.99
C GLU A 43 2.32 -9.51 2.59
N GLN A 44 2.90 -10.37 1.75
CA GLN A 44 3.02 -10.07 0.32
C GLN A 44 1.62 -9.94 -0.27
N LEU A 45 1.42 -8.92 -1.09
CA LEU A 45 0.13 -8.63 -1.69
C LEU A 45 -0.17 -9.62 -2.81
N MET A 46 -1.27 -10.35 -2.70
CA MET A 46 -1.79 -11.18 -3.79
C MET A 46 -2.71 -10.33 -4.70
N PRO A 47 -3.07 -10.81 -5.91
CA PRO A 47 -3.95 -10.08 -6.82
C PRO A 47 -5.23 -9.56 -6.15
N GLN A 48 -5.89 -10.41 -5.36
CA GLN A 48 -7.09 -10.04 -4.61
C GLN A 48 -6.87 -8.90 -3.59
N ASP A 49 -5.68 -8.82 -2.98
CA ASP A 49 -5.35 -7.77 -2.02
C ASP A 49 -5.18 -6.43 -2.71
N THR A 50 -4.45 -6.42 -3.83
CA THR A 50 -4.24 -5.17 -4.60
C THR A 50 -5.55 -4.61 -5.14
N GLN A 51 -6.46 -5.48 -5.62
CA GLN A 51 -7.80 -5.06 -6.05
C GLN A 51 -8.63 -4.53 -4.87
N ARG A 52 -8.64 -5.24 -3.73
CA ARG A 52 -9.33 -4.79 -2.51
C ARG A 52 -8.83 -3.42 -2.05
N LEU A 53 -7.51 -3.23 -2.03
CA LEU A 53 -6.88 -1.96 -1.63
C LEU A 53 -7.25 -0.83 -2.59
N ALA A 54 -7.19 -1.06 -3.90
CA ALA A 54 -7.61 -0.06 -4.89
C ALA A 54 -9.09 0.29 -4.73
N TYR A 55 -9.98 -0.70 -4.64
CA TYR A 55 -11.42 -0.46 -4.55
C TYR A 55 -11.85 0.21 -3.23
N SER A 56 -11.02 0.14 -2.19
CA SER A 56 -11.30 0.83 -0.92
C SER A 56 -11.25 2.36 -1.02
N VAL A 57 -10.63 2.91 -2.07
CA VAL A 57 -10.50 4.38 -2.28
C VAL A 57 -11.28 4.90 -3.49
N LEU A 58 -11.76 4.00 -4.35
CA LEU A 58 -12.52 4.38 -5.54
C LEU A 58 -14.00 4.55 -5.20
N ASN A 59 -14.61 5.56 -5.80
CA ASN A 59 -16.07 5.67 -5.80
C ASN A 59 -16.71 4.72 -6.84
N GLU A 60 -18.03 4.56 -6.82
CA GLU A 60 -18.75 3.65 -7.72
C GLU A 60 -18.51 3.92 -9.21
N GLY A 61 -18.30 5.19 -9.61
CA GLY A 61 -18.04 5.53 -11.01
C GLY A 61 -16.61 5.22 -11.47
N GLN A 62 -15.71 4.88 -10.54
CA GLN A 62 -14.30 4.58 -10.80
C GLN A 62 -13.94 3.10 -10.64
N LYS A 63 -14.87 2.29 -10.11
CA LYS A 63 -14.72 0.83 -10.00
C LYS A 63 -14.89 0.15 -11.36
#